data_AF-L5KNA2-F1
#
_entry.id   AF-L5KNA2-F1
#
_cell.length_a   1.000
_cell.length_b   1.000
_cell.length_c   1.000
_cell.angle_alpha   90.00
_cell.angle_beta   90.00
_cell.angle_gamma   90.00
#
_symmetry.space_group_name_H-M   'P 1'
#
loop_
_entity.id
_entity.type
_entity.pdbx_description
1 polymer ?
#
loop_
_entity_poly.entity_id
_entity_poly.type
_entity_poly.pdbx_seq_one_letter_code
_entity_poly.pdbx_strand_id
1 'polypeptide(L)' 'MAADLEALEIILHLLLPCEDKNVPYVFEGSKQALGRACGASGPVVACSATIEEGSQLKQQIQSIQQSIERLLV' A
#
# COMPACT_ATOMS: atom_id res chain seq x y z
N MET A 1 2.66 0.33 -2.41
CA MET A 1 3.11 1.18 -3.54
C MET A 1 4.19 0.42 -4.30
N ALA A 2 4.32 0.57 -5.61
CA ALA A 2 5.37 -0.14 -6.37
C ALA A 2 6.68 0.66 -6.38
N ALA A 3 7.82 -0.03 -6.19
CA ALA A 3 9.15 0.57 -6.21
C ALA A 3 9.78 0.61 -7.61
N ASP A 4 9.37 -0.26 -8.53
CA ASP A 4 9.92 -0.40 -9.89
C ASP A 4 9.31 0.56 -10.92
N LEU A 5 8.99 1.78 -10.48
CA LEU A 5 8.51 2.83 -11.36
C LEU A 5 9.66 3.52 -12.08
N GLU A 6 9.46 3.82 -13.36
CA GLU A 6 10.40 4.65 -14.13
C GLU A 6 10.42 6.10 -13.61
N ALA A 7 9.28 6.59 -13.14
CA ALA A 7 9.14 7.93 -12.56
C ALA A 7 8.45 7.85 -11.18
N LEU A 8 9.24 7.94 -10.10
CA LEU A 8 8.74 7.92 -8.72
C LEU A 8 7.92 9.16 -8.35
N GLU A 9 8.10 10.26 -9.08
CA GLU A 9 7.37 11.52 -8.92
C GLU A 9 5.85 11.32 -8.97
N ILE A 10 5.39 10.32 -9.73
CA ILE A 10 3.98 9.96 -9.86
C ILE A 10 3.39 9.48 -8.52
N ILE A 11 4.17 8.92 -7.60
CA ILE A 11 3.69 8.47 -6.28
C ILE A 11 3.89 9.53 -5.19
N LEU A 12 4.82 10.48 -5.34
CA LEU A 12 5.17 11.43 -4.29
C LEU A 12 3.97 12.21 -3.72
N HIS A 13 3.00 12.55 -4.58
CA HIS A 13 1.80 13.27 -4.16
C HIS A 13 0.88 12.45 -3.24
N LEU A 14 0.97 11.11 -3.24
CA LEU A 14 0.26 10.26 -2.28
C LEU A 14 0.99 10.15 -0.95
N LEU A 15 2.32 10.27 -0.93
CA LEU A 15 3.11 10.11 0.28
C LEU A 15 2.88 11.27 1.27
N LEU A 16 2.82 12.51 0.78
CA LEU A 16 2.54 13.69 1.61
C LEU A 16 1.28 13.55 2.47
N PRO A 17 0.08 13.26 1.91
CA PRO A 17 -1.11 13.09 2.72
C PRO A 17 -1.09 11.82 3.58
N CYS A 18 -0.30 10.79 3.22
CA CYS A 18 -0.10 9.61 4.06
C CYS A 18 0.70 9.95 5.32
N GLU A 19 1.77 10.73 5.20
CA GLU A 19 2.53 11.25 6.34
C GLU A 19 1.66 12.15 7.24
N ASP A 20 0.98 13.14 6.66
CA ASP A 20 0.13 14.09 7.41
C ASP A 20 -0.98 13.37 8.19
N LYS A 21 -1.56 12.31 7.61
CA LYS A 21 -2.65 11.54 8.22
C LYS A 21 -2.19 10.31 9.01
N ASN A 22 -0.88 10.11 9.16
CA ASN A 22 -0.30 8.92 9.82
C ASN A 22 -0.87 7.60 9.26
N VAL A 23 -1.01 7.52 7.93
CA VAL A 23 -1.46 6.31 7.25
C VAL A 23 -0.24 5.47 6.89
N PRO A 24 -0.11 4.24 7.41
CA PRO A 24 1.04 3.39 7.12
C PRO A 24 1.07 3.01 5.63
N TYR A 25 2.25 3.11 5.02
CA TYR A 25 2.48 2.72 3.63
C TYR A 25 3.75 1.87 3.51
N VAL A 26 3.80 1.04 2.47
CA VAL A 26 4.94 0.16 2.17
C VAL A 26 5.17 0.09 0.67
N PHE A 27 6.42 -0.14 0.28
CA PHE A 27 6.81 -0.37 -1.10
C PHE A 27 7.02 -1.86 -1.38
N GLU A 28 6.45 -2.33 -2.50
CA GLU A 28 6.64 -3.67 -3.05
C GLU A 28 7.54 -3.57 -4.28
N GLY A 29 8.38 -4.58 -4.52
CA GLY A 29 9.44 -4.53 -5.52
C GLY A 29 8.97 -4.54 -6.99
N SER A 30 7.70 -4.88 -7.27
CA SER A 30 7.17 -5.03 -8.63
C SER A 30 5.70 -4.62 -8.78
N LYS A 31 5.44 -3.63 -9.65
CA LYS A 31 4.10 -3.23 -10.09
C LYS A 31 3.29 -4.37 -10.71
N GLN A 32 3.94 -5.38 -11.28
CA GLN A 32 3.26 -6.56 -11.82
C GLN A 32 2.79 -7.52 -10.71
N ALA A 33 3.63 -7.74 -9.69
CA ALA A 33 3.24 -8.55 -8.54
C ALA A 33 2.09 -7.90 -7.77
N LEU A 34 2.16 -6.58 -7.59
CA LEU A 34 1.09 -5.80 -7.00
C LEU A 34 -0.22 -5.92 -7.80
N GLY A 35 -0.14 -5.79 -9.13
CA GLY A 35 -1.31 -5.95 -10.00
C GLY A 35 -1.98 -7.31 -9.87
N ARG A 36 -1.19 -8.39 -9.90
CA ARG A 36 -1.71 -9.76 -9.68
C ARG A 36 -2.35 -9.94 -8.31
N ALA A 37 -1.76 -9.38 -7.26
CA ALA A 37 -2.31 -9.44 -5.90
C ALA A 37 -3.64 -8.67 -5.78
N CYS A 38 -3.79 -7.56 -6.50
CA CYS A 38 -5.04 -6.78 -6.58
C CYS A 38 -6.08 -7.37 -7.55
N GLY A 39 -5.79 -8.49 -8.24
CA GLY A 39 -6.68 -9.06 -9.25
C GLY A 39 -6.76 -8.27 -10.56
N ALA A 40 -5.81 -7.36 -10.80
CA ALA A 40 -5.71 -6.62 -12.05
C ALA A 40 -4.87 -7.40 -13.07
N SER A 41 -5.27 -7.34 -14.35
CA SER A 41 -4.51 -7.92 -15.47
C SER A 41 -3.27 -7.12 -15.85
N GLY A 42 -3.20 -5.84 -15.45
CA GLY A 42 -2.10 -4.92 -15.75
C GLY A 42 -1.25 -4.56 -14.53
N PRO A 43 -0.15 -3.82 -14.75
CA PRO A 43 0.69 -3.31 -13.66
C PRO A 43 -0.10 -2.31 -12.81
N VAL A 44 0.02 -2.44 -11.49
CA VAL A 44 -0.60 -1.54 -10.52
C VAL A 44 0.49 -0.77 -9.80
N VAL A 45 0.32 0.55 -9.73
CA VAL A 45 1.32 1.48 -9.19
C VAL A 45 1.10 1.72 -7.68
N ALA A 46 -0.15 1.86 -7.28
CA ALA A 46 -0.55 2.05 -5.90
C ALA A 46 -1.88 1.34 -5.65
N CYS A 47 -2.05 0.85 -4.43
CA CYS A 47 -3.29 0.26 -3.93
C CYS A 47 -3.51 0.77 -2.51
N SER A 48 -4.78 0.94 -2.13
CA SER A 48 -5.17 1.23 -0.76
C SER A 48 -6.10 0.13 -0.28
N ALA A 49 -5.89 -0.31 0.96
CA ALA A 49 -6.82 -1.19 1.64
C ALA A 49 -7.64 -0.35 2.61
N THR A 50 -8.96 -0.33 2.43
CA THR A 50 -9.90 0.31 3.35
C THR A 50 -10.42 -0.72 4.35
N ILE A 51 -10.74 -0.26 5.56
CA ILE A 51 -11.36 -1.09 6.59
C ILE A 51 -12.79 -0.62 6.75
N GLU A 52 -13.74 -1.52 6.56
CA GLU A 52 -15.16 -1.29 6.79
C GLU A 52 -15.64 -2.02 8.06
N GLU A 53 -16.63 -1.46 8.75
CA GLU A 53 -17.23 -2.09 9.93
C GLU A 53 -17.92 -3.40 9.55
N GLY A 54 -17.61 -4.48 10.27
CA GLY A 54 -18.13 -5.82 9.98
C GLY A 54 -17.29 -6.66 9.01
N SER A 55 -16.18 -6.12 8.46
CA SER A 55 -15.27 -6.90 7.63
C SER A 55 -14.57 -8.01 8.45
N GLN A 56 -14.65 -9.25 7.96
CA GLN A 56 -13.94 -10.40 8.54
C GLN A 56 -12.42 -10.24 8.46
N LEU A 57 -11.93 -9.41 7.54
CA LEU A 57 -10.50 -9.18 7.30
C LEU A 57 -9.91 -8.12 8.25
N LYS A 58 -10.73 -7.47 9.09
CA LYS A 58 -10.29 -6.37 9.96
C LYS A 58 -9.09 -6.74 10.84
N GLN A 59 -9.12 -7.92 11.46
CA GLN A 59 -8.02 -8.40 12.31
C GLN A 59 -6.73 -8.64 11.51
N GLN A 60 -6.85 -9.20 10.30
CA GLN A 60 -5.70 -9.44 9.43
C GLN A 60 -5.07 -8.12 8.96
N ILE A 61 -5.89 -7.15 8.55
CA ILE A 61 -5.41 -5.84 8.12
C ILE A 61 -4.70 -5.12 9.28
N GLN A 62 -5.24 -5.16 10.49
CA GLN A 62 -4.59 -4.58 11.68
C GLN A 62 -3.23 -5.23 11.99
N SER A 63 -3.13 -6.56 11.87
CA SER A 63 -1.85 -7.26 12.05
C SER A 63 -0.81 -6.84 11.01
N ILE A 64 -1.22 -6.61 9.77
CA ILE A 64 -0.34 -6.13 8.69
C ILE A 64 0.09 -4.68 8.97
N GLN A 65 -0.84 -3.81 9.37
CA GLN A 65 -0.53 -2.41 9.73
C GLN A 65 0.54 -2.34 10.82
N GLN A 66 0.40 -3.11 11.91
CA GLN A 66 1.42 -3.18 12.97
C GLN A 66 2.77 -3.69 12.47
N SER A 67 2.76 -4.60 11.50
CA SER A 67 4.00 -5.11 10.90
C SER A 67 4.69 -4.04 10.05
N ILE A 68 3.92 -3.23 9.33
CA ILE A 68 4.43 -2.10 8.52
C ILE A 68 4.99 -1.00 9.42
N GLU A 69 4.28 -0.63 10.49
CA GLU A 69 4.75 0.38 11.45
C GLU A 69 6.11 0.03 12.07
N ARG A 70 6.37 -1.27 12.32
CA ARG A 70 7.68 -1.74 12.82
C ARG A 70 8.81 -1.63 11.80
N LEU A 71 8.51 -1.61 10.51
CA LEU A 71 9.50 -1.45 9.44
C LEU A 71 9.91 0.02 9.23
N LEU A 72 9.10 0.96 9.74
CA LEU A 72 9.31 2.40 9.61
C LEU A 72 10.06 3.00 10.84
N VAL A 73 10.58 2.15 11.73
CA VAL A 73 11.43 2.53 12.88
C VAL A 73 12.91 2.49 12.48
#